data_AF-A0A3M7BF92-F1
#
_entry.id   AF-A0A3M7BF92-F1
#
_cell.length_a   1.000
_cell.length_b   1.000
_cell.length_c   1.000
_cell.angle_alpha   90.00
_cell.angle_beta   90.00
_cell.angle_gamma   90.00
#
_symmetry.space_group_name_H-M   'P 1'
#
loop_
_entity.id
_entity.type
_entity.pdbx_description
1 polymer ?
#
loop_
_entity_poly.entity_id
_entity_poly.type
_entity_poly.pdbx_seq_one_letter_code
_entity_poly.pdbx_strand_id
1 'polypeptide(L)'
;MSLCHLPDELLLRVLSFLDIPDLLYMSRTCRHLRLLSFDPLLHRLRLRYSQARICYLLQRRPPVSTLQPPISTIYLTRTHLAARRLHWSLICIRLGRALSRRPKLSTLVSKNIVPRECCKRDIGSGDIIWGTGIAGALLERKRRVEREHICNGLRVWLERKANKIQVRQKDAAGGVGILVWRFSRKIKITDNRKSSDGRVERPRRERVTGLKRFWENLAGERSSPATAHPDPT
;
A
#
# COMPACT_ATOMS: atom_id res chain seq x y z
N MET A 1 48.51 32.00 33.31
CA MET A 1 48.07 33.28 32.71
C MET A 1 46.68 33.60 33.22
N SER A 2 46.55 34.62 34.07
CA SER A 2 45.25 35.00 34.66
C SER A 2 44.52 35.99 33.74
N LEU A 3 43.20 35.86 33.63
CA LEU A 3 42.34 36.67 32.74
C LEU A 3 42.49 38.19 32.98
N CYS A 4 42.90 38.58 34.19
CA CYS A 4 43.12 39.98 34.59
C CYS A 4 44.39 40.62 34.02
N HIS A 5 45.19 39.90 33.24
CA HIS A 5 46.37 40.46 32.55
C HIS A 5 46.04 40.90 31.11
N LEU A 6 44.82 40.63 30.63
CA LEU A 6 44.36 41.13 29.34
C LEU A 6 44.02 42.63 29.46
N PRO A 7 44.21 43.41 28.37
CA PRO A 7 43.71 44.78 28.30
C PRO A 7 42.18 44.83 28.38
N ASP A 8 41.67 45.89 28.99
CA ASP A 8 40.25 46.11 29.28
C ASP A 8 39.37 46.04 28.03
N GLU A 9 39.86 46.47 26.87
CA GLU A 9 39.11 46.41 25.61
C GLU A 9 38.77 44.96 25.20
N LEU A 10 39.72 44.04 25.35
CA LEU A 10 39.51 42.64 25.02
C LEU A 10 38.57 41.98 26.05
N LEU A 11 38.69 42.36 27.32
CA LEU A 11 37.77 41.90 28.37
C LEU A 11 36.34 42.39 28.12
N LEU A 12 36.15 43.66 27.79
CA LEU A 12 34.84 44.23 27.45
C LEU A 12 34.24 43.56 26.21
N ARG A 13 35.06 43.24 25.20
CA ARG A 13 34.62 42.50 24.01
C ARG A 13 34.15 41.10 24.37
N VAL A 14 34.89 40.37 25.21
CA VAL A 14 34.47 39.04 25.69
C VAL A 14 33.18 39.14 26.50
N LEU A 15 33.12 40.03 27.49
CA LEU A 15 31.96 40.24 28.35
C LEU A 15 30.69 40.66 27.57
N SER A 16 30.84 41.27 26.39
CA SER A 16 29.71 41.65 25.53
C SER A 16 28.91 40.44 24.98
N PHE A 17 29.54 39.25 24.90
CA PHE A 17 28.91 38.03 24.41
C PHE A 17 28.28 37.16 25.51
N LEU A 18 28.59 37.43 26.78
CA LEU A 18 28.03 36.67 27.89
C LEU A 18 26.58 37.09 28.18
N ASP A 19 25.79 36.14 28.67
CA ASP A 19 24.44 36.39 29.13
C ASP A 19 24.44 37.13 30.48
N ILE A 20 23.30 37.73 30.83
CA ILE A 20 23.13 38.47 32.09
C ILE A 20 23.54 37.67 33.34
N PRO A 21 23.12 36.39 33.53
CA PRO A 21 23.54 35.60 34.69
C PRO A 21 25.06 35.36 34.72
N ASP A 22 25.68 35.07 33.58
CA ASP A 22 27.11 34.77 33.52
C ASP A 22 27.95 36.00 33.85
N LEU A 23 27.51 37.17 33.39
CA LEU A 23 28.14 38.45 33.70
C LEU A 23 28.03 38.78 35.21
N LEU A 24 26.93 38.42 35.86
CA LEU A 24 26.80 38.52 37.32
C LEU A 24 27.75 37.57 38.04
N TYR A 25 27.94 36.33 37.56
CA TYR A 25 28.93 35.42 38.13
C TYR A 25 30.36 35.98 38.00
N MET A 26 30.70 36.54 36.84
CA MET A 26 32.01 37.18 36.60
C MET A 26 32.25 38.42 37.49
N SER A 27 31.20 39.15 37.84
CA SER A 27 31.31 40.28 38.79
C SER A 27 31.68 39.84 40.23
N ARG A 28 31.42 38.58 40.57
CA ARG A 28 31.66 38.02 41.92
C ARG A 28 33.06 37.45 42.07
N THR A 29 33.71 37.05 40.98
CA THR A 29 35.04 36.42 41.02
C THR A 29 36.17 37.42 41.27
N CYS A 30 36.14 38.60 40.63
CA CYS A 30 37.20 39.61 40.74
C CYS A 30 36.64 41.04 40.81
N ARG A 31 37.30 41.93 41.58
CA ARG A 31 36.94 43.37 41.65
C ARG A 31 37.09 44.08 40.31
N HIS A 32 38.12 43.73 39.54
CA HIS A 32 38.36 44.30 38.22
C HIS A 32 37.26 43.91 37.22
N LEU A 33 36.90 42.62 37.16
CA LEU A 33 35.76 42.15 36.37
C LEU A 33 34.43 42.73 36.84
N ARG A 34 34.28 42.98 38.15
CA ARG A 34 33.11 43.70 38.68
C ARG A 34 32.97 45.09 38.05
N LEU A 35 34.04 45.87 38.01
CA LEU A 35 34.02 47.21 37.41
C LEU A 35 33.67 47.16 35.92
N LEU A 36 34.33 46.27 35.16
CA LEU A 36 34.06 46.12 33.71
C LEU A 36 32.66 45.55 33.44
N SER A 37 32.14 44.68 34.31
CA SER A 37 30.79 44.12 34.17
C SER A 37 29.69 45.16 34.35
N PHE A 38 29.94 46.18 35.19
CA PHE A 38 29.01 47.29 35.43
C PHE A 38 29.29 48.52 34.53
N ASP A 39 30.19 48.40 33.56
CA ASP A 39 30.54 49.50 32.66
C ASP A 39 29.32 49.88 31.77
N PRO A 40 28.88 51.15 31.76
CA PRO A 40 27.80 51.61 30.89
C PRO A 40 28.08 51.39 29.40
N LEU A 41 29.35 51.42 28.97
CA LEU A 41 29.72 51.22 27.56
C LEU A 41 29.40 49.79 27.09
N LEU A 42 29.69 48.80 27.92
CA LEU A 42 29.35 47.40 27.66
C LEU A 42 27.83 47.24 27.48
N HIS A 43 27.05 47.81 28.39
CA HIS A 43 25.59 47.68 28.34
C HIS A 43 24.97 48.42 27.15
N ARG A 44 25.54 49.57 26.76
CA ARG A 44 25.13 50.31 25.56
C ARG A 44 25.39 49.52 24.28
N LEU A 45 26.55 48.87 24.17
CA LEU A 45 26.87 48.02 23.01
C LEU A 45 25.96 46.79 22.93
N ARG A 46 25.70 46.13 24.07
CA ARG A 46 24.77 44.99 24.14
C ARG A 46 23.35 45.39 23.75
N LEU A 47 22.88 46.55 24.20
CA LEU A 47 21.57 47.09 23.82
C LEU A 47 21.48 47.37 22.31
N ARG A 48 22.52 47.98 21.73
CA ARG A 48 22.56 48.23 20.28
C ARG A 48 22.53 46.93 19.48
N TYR A 49 23.31 45.93 19.92
CA TYR A 49 23.34 44.62 19.28
C TYR A 49 22.01 43.87 19.42
N SER A 50 21.41 43.86 20.60
CA SER A 50 20.12 43.22 20.83
C SER A 50 19.01 43.89 20.02
N GLN A 51 19.00 45.23 19.94
CA GLN A 51 18.07 45.97 19.11
C GLN A 51 18.21 45.57 17.63
N ALA A 52 19.44 45.57 17.09
CA ALA A 52 19.69 45.14 15.71
C ALA A 52 19.26 43.69 15.46
N ARG A 53 19.56 42.78 16.41
CA ARG A 53 19.18 41.36 16.33
C ARG A 53 17.67 41.16 16.38
N ILE A 54 16.97 41.87 17.26
CA ILE A 54 15.50 41.81 17.37
C ILE A 54 14.86 42.32 16.08
N CYS A 55 15.30 43.47 15.56
CA CYS A 55 14.80 44.00 14.28
C CYS A 55 14.94 42.98 13.14
N TYR A 56 16.09 42.31 13.05
CA TYR A 56 16.33 41.27 12.04
C TYR A 56 15.46 40.01 12.26
N LEU A 57 15.37 39.51 13.48
CA LEU A 57 14.62 38.28 13.79
C LEU A 57 13.10 38.48 13.66
N LEU A 58 12.59 39.65 14.02
CA LEU A 58 11.16 39.96 13.89
C LEU A 58 10.70 39.97 12.43
N GLN A 59 11.53 40.44 11.50
CA GLN A 59 11.22 40.44 10.08
C GLN A 59 11.17 39.02 9.48
N ARG A 60 11.95 38.08 10.03
CA ARG A 60 11.98 36.68 9.59
C ARG A 60 10.90 35.82 10.27
N ARG A 61 10.11 36.39 11.17
CA ARG A 61 9.08 35.65 11.89
C ARG A 61 7.99 35.21 10.90
N PRO A 62 7.61 33.91 10.88
CA PRO A 62 6.50 33.47 10.05
C PRO A 62 5.18 34.09 10.55
N PRO A 63 4.23 34.40 9.64
CA PRO A 63 2.95 34.98 10.02
C PRO A 63 2.12 33.99 10.83
N VAL A 64 1.27 34.50 11.72
CA VAL A 64 0.50 33.68 12.68
C VAL A 64 -0.39 32.64 11.97
N SER A 65 -0.89 32.93 10.78
CA SER A 65 -1.69 32.00 9.96
C SER A 65 -0.96 30.70 9.62
N THR A 66 0.36 30.75 9.41
CA THR A 66 1.17 29.55 9.13
C THR A 66 1.43 28.70 10.39
N LEU A 67 1.32 29.33 11.56
CA LEU A 67 1.48 28.69 12.87
C LEU A 67 0.18 28.09 13.41
N GLN A 68 -0.95 28.35 12.73
CA GLN A 68 -2.28 27.89 13.10
C GLN A 68 -2.70 26.65 12.28
N PRO A 69 -3.66 25.87 12.79
CA PRO A 69 -4.28 24.79 12.03
C PRO A 69 -4.95 25.34 10.76
N PRO A 70 -4.89 24.62 9.62
CA PRO A 70 -4.56 23.20 9.45
C PRO A 70 -3.07 22.89 9.21
N ILE A 71 -2.22 23.90 9.05
CA ILE A 71 -0.82 23.71 8.61
C ILE A 71 0.07 23.27 9.76
N SER A 72 -0.09 23.90 10.93
CA SER A 72 0.69 23.53 12.12
C SER A 72 -0.11 23.71 13.41
N THR A 73 0.36 23.07 14.48
CA THR A 73 -0.32 23.06 15.79
C THR A 73 0.41 23.88 16.85
N ILE A 74 1.30 24.78 16.41
CA ILE A 74 2.20 25.56 17.28
C ILE A 74 1.43 26.66 18.01
N TYR A 75 0.54 27.37 17.30
CA TYR A 75 -0.29 28.41 17.88
C TYR A 75 -1.77 28.02 17.87
N LEU A 76 -2.31 27.73 19.05
CA LEU A 76 -3.71 27.32 19.22
C LEU A 76 -4.50 28.42 19.92
N THR A 77 -5.54 28.90 19.23
CA THR A 77 -6.53 29.80 19.80
C THR A 77 -7.51 29.03 20.69
N ARG A 78 -8.28 29.76 21.51
CA ARG A 78 -9.34 29.17 22.35
C ARG A 78 -10.36 28.37 21.53
N THR A 79 -10.67 28.81 20.32
CA THR A 79 -11.59 28.12 19.40
C THR A 79 -11.00 26.81 18.90
N HIS A 80 -9.71 26.76 18.55
CA HIS A 80 -9.04 25.50 18.19
C HIS A 80 -9.05 24.49 19.33
N LEU A 81 -8.81 24.93 20.58
CA LEU A 81 -8.87 24.04 21.73
C LEU A 81 -10.29 23.51 21.97
N ALA A 82 -11.31 24.37 21.86
CA ALA A 82 -12.71 23.95 21.97
C ALA A 82 -13.08 22.96 20.86
N ALA A 83 -12.73 23.26 19.61
CA ALA A 83 -12.94 22.37 18.48
C ALA A 83 -12.27 21.01 18.68
N ARG A 84 -11.04 20.97 19.23
CA ARG A 84 -10.34 19.72 19.52
C ARG A 84 -11.05 18.88 20.59
N ARG A 85 -11.56 19.52 21.65
CA ARG A 85 -12.35 18.83 22.69
C ARG A 85 -13.64 18.24 22.10
N LEU A 86 -14.35 19.00 21.28
CA LEU A 86 -15.56 18.53 20.60
C LEU A 86 -15.24 17.40 19.62
N HIS A 87 -14.18 17.54 18.83
CA HIS A 87 -13.71 16.51 17.90
C HIS A 87 -13.42 15.19 18.61
N TRP A 88 -12.68 15.23 19.72
CA TRP A 88 -12.42 14.03 20.53
C TRP A 88 -13.70 13.44 21.13
N SER A 89 -14.60 14.27 21.65
CA SER A 89 -15.90 13.80 22.14
C SER A 89 -16.69 13.07 21.05
N LEU A 90 -16.76 13.64 19.84
CA LEU A 90 -17.42 13.02 18.70
C LEU A 90 -16.75 11.72 18.25
N ILE A 91 -15.41 11.66 18.23
CA ILE A 91 -14.67 10.43 17.96
C ILE A 91 -15.00 9.36 19.00
N CYS A 92 -14.98 9.70 20.29
CA CYS A 92 -15.31 8.76 21.36
C CYS A 92 -16.74 8.24 21.23
N ILE A 93 -17.72 9.12 20.95
CA ILE A 93 -19.12 8.72 20.70
C ILE A 93 -19.20 7.78 19.48
N ARG A 94 -18.53 8.13 18.38
CA ARG A 94 -18.53 7.33 17.14
C ARG A 94 -17.88 5.97 17.37
N LEU A 95 -16.75 5.92 18.07
CA LEU A 95 -16.07 4.68 18.44
C LEU A 95 -16.93 3.85 19.39
N GLY A 96 -17.53 4.45 20.41
CA GLY A 96 -18.45 3.75 21.32
C GLY A 96 -19.60 3.07 20.57
N ARG A 97 -20.21 3.78 19.61
CA ARG A 97 -21.25 3.21 18.73
C ARG A 97 -20.73 2.13 17.79
N ALA A 98 -19.51 2.28 17.26
CA ALA A 98 -18.90 1.29 16.37
C ALA A 98 -18.51 0.00 17.13
N LEU A 99 -18.01 0.15 18.36
CA LEU A 99 -17.63 -0.96 19.24
C LEU A 99 -18.85 -1.73 19.74
N SER A 100 -19.97 -1.06 20.04
CA SER A 100 -21.21 -1.75 20.42
C SER A 100 -21.81 -2.55 19.27
N ARG A 101 -21.62 -2.11 18.03
CA ARG A 101 -22.04 -2.82 16.80
C ARG A 101 -20.98 -3.81 16.30
N ARG A 102 -19.91 -4.07 17.05
CA ARG A 102 -18.80 -4.89 16.59
C ARG A 102 -19.27 -6.33 16.33
N PRO A 103 -19.13 -6.85 15.10
CA PRO A 103 -19.48 -8.23 14.79
C PRO A 103 -18.52 -9.20 15.50
N LYS A 104 -19.06 -10.35 15.93
CA LYS A 104 -18.25 -11.44 16.50
C LYS A 104 -17.31 -12.02 15.45
N LEU A 105 -16.14 -12.53 15.88
CA LEU A 105 -15.15 -13.08 14.96
C LEU A 105 -15.71 -14.23 14.10
N SER A 106 -16.60 -15.05 14.66
CA SER A 106 -17.29 -16.13 13.92
C SER A 106 -18.05 -15.63 12.69
N THR A 107 -18.71 -14.47 12.81
CA THR A 107 -19.44 -13.85 11.69
C THR A 107 -18.51 -13.26 10.63
N LEU A 108 -17.31 -12.83 11.00
CA LEU A 108 -16.29 -12.35 10.06
C LEU A 108 -15.67 -13.52 9.28
N VAL A 109 -15.46 -14.66 9.95
CA VAL A 109 -14.98 -15.91 9.35
C VAL A 109 -16.01 -16.49 8.39
N SER A 110 -17.30 -16.45 8.74
CA SER A 110 -18.37 -16.97 7.87
C SER A 110 -18.54 -16.12 6.61
N LYS A 111 -18.37 -14.80 6.73
CA LYS A 111 -18.38 -13.85 5.59
C LYS A 111 -17.06 -13.82 4.80
N ASN A 112 -16.08 -14.67 5.12
CA ASN A 112 -14.76 -14.72 4.50
C ASN A 112 -13.98 -13.37 4.51
N ILE A 113 -14.31 -12.46 5.43
CA ILE A 113 -13.56 -11.22 5.65
C ILE A 113 -12.24 -11.57 6.36
N VAL A 114 -12.35 -12.47 7.34
CA VAL A 114 -11.23 -13.03 8.07
C VAL A 114 -10.97 -14.46 7.55
N PRO A 115 -9.75 -14.79 7.13
CA PRO A 115 -9.44 -16.13 6.68
C PRO A 115 -9.49 -17.14 7.83
N ARG A 116 -10.16 -18.27 7.59
CA ARG A 116 -10.31 -19.38 8.56
C ARG A 116 -8.97 -19.92 9.07
N GLU A 117 -7.95 -19.87 8.23
CA GLU A 117 -6.61 -20.42 8.49
C GLU A 117 -5.84 -19.65 9.58
N CYS A 118 -6.17 -18.37 9.80
CA CYS A 118 -5.58 -17.54 10.86
C CYS A 118 -6.25 -17.77 12.23
N CYS A 119 -7.36 -18.50 12.26
CA CYS A 119 -8.16 -18.71 13.45
C CYS A 119 -8.12 -20.16 13.91
N LYS A 120 -8.18 -20.38 15.22
CA LYS A 120 -8.47 -21.69 15.81
C LYS A 120 -9.71 -21.59 16.69
N ARG A 121 -10.40 -22.72 16.86
CA ARG A 121 -11.48 -22.85 17.85
C ARG A 121 -10.86 -23.25 19.17
N ASP A 122 -11.16 -22.52 20.22
CA ASP A 122 -10.75 -22.87 21.56
C ASP A 122 -11.59 -24.03 22.09
N ILE A 123 -10.92 -25.03 22.67
CA ILE A 123 -11.54 -26.28 23.13
C ILE A 123 -12.42 -26.03 24.36
N GLY A 124 -12.06 -25.07 25.22
CA GLY A 124 -12.80 -24.77 26.44
C GLY A 124 -14.03 -23.87 26.24
N SER A 125 -13.90 -22.82 25.42
CA SER A 125 -14.97 -21.82 25.25
C SER A 125 -15.80 -22.03 23.97
N GLY A 126 -15.33 -22.86 23.03
CA GLY A 126 -15.97 -23.06 21.72
C GLY A 126 -15.88 -21.85 20.78
N ASP A 127 -15.35 -20.73 21.27
CA ASP A 127 -15.19 -19.50 20.52
C ASP A 127 -13.99 -19.56 19.57
N ILE A 128 -14.08 -18.79 18.48
CA ILE A 128 -13.00 -18.67 17.51
C ILE A 128 -12.06 -17.56 18.01
N ILE A 129 -10.75 -17.86 18.08
CA ILE A 129 -9.71 -16.91 18.44
C ILE A 129 -8.82 -16.62 17.22
N TRP A 130 -8.55 -15.34 17.01
CA TRP A 130 -7.63 -14.86 15.98
C TRP A 130 -6.19 -14.90 16.50
N GLY A 131 -5.25 -15.34 15.66
CA GLY A 131 -3.80 -15.27 15.95
C GLY A 131 -3.17 -16.57 16.44
N THR A 132 -3.97 -17.57 16.82
CA THR A 132 -3.49 -18.92 17.23
C THR A 132 -3.29 -19.87 16.02
N GLY A 133 -3.76 -19.46 14.85
CA GLY A 133 -3.59 -20.16 13.57
C GLY A 133 -2.29 -19.78 12.86
N ILE A 134 -2.32 -19.81 11.52
CA ILE A 134 -1.21 -19.31 10.72
C ILE A 134 -1.16 -17.78 10.87
N ALA A 135 0.03 -17.23 11.12
CA ALA A 135 0.21 -15.79 11.17
C ALA A 135 -0.25 -15.16 9.85
N GLY A 136 -1.00 -14.05 9.91
CA GLY A 136 -1.54 -13.38 8.72
C GLY A 136 -0.48 -13.09 7.66
N ALA A 137 0.75 -12.78 8.06
CA ALA A 137 1.89 -12.54 7.17
C ALA A 137 2.29 -13.77 6.32
N LEU A 138 2.06 -14.99 6.80
CA LEU A 138 2.42 -16.23 6.09
C LEU A 138 1.27 -16.79 5.24
N LEU A 139 0.06 -16.26 5.43
CA LEU A 139 -1.14 -16.79 4.82
C LEU A 139 -1.13 -16.65 3.29
N GLU A 140 -0.66 -15.53 2.76
CA GLU A 140 -0.54 -15.34 1.31
C GLU A 140 0.44 -16.33 0.68
N ARG A 141 1.57 -16.57 1.35
CA ARG A 141 2.59 -17.51 0.88
C ARG A 141 2.05 -18.93 0.86
N LYS A 142 1.36 -19.34 1.92
CA LYS A 142 0.68 -20.65 1.99
C LYS A 142 -0.35 -20.81 0.88
N ARG A 143 -1.24 -19.82 0.69
CA ARG A 143 -2.27 -19.86 -0.37
C ARG A 143 -1.68 -19.93 -1.76
N ARG A 144 -0.56 -19.25 -2.00
CA ARG A 144 0.15 -19.33 -3.28
C ARG A 144 0.63 -20.75 -3.56
N VAL A 145 1.29 -21.38 -2.58
CA VAL A 145 1.76 -22.76 -2.70
C VAL A 145 0.60 -23.73 -2.91
N GLU A 146 -0.51 -23.56 -2.18
CA GLU A 146 -1.71 -24.39 -2.36
C GLU A 146 -2.32 -24.25 -3.76
N ARG A 147 -2.39 -23.03 -4.30
CA ARG A 147 -2.86 -22.78 -5.67
C ARG A 147 -1.96 -23.44 -6.70
N GLU A 148 -0.63 -23.31 -6.55
CA GLU A 148 0.35 -23.94 -7.43
C GLU A 148 0.22 -25.48 -7.37
N HIS A 149 0.04 -26.05 -6.18
CA HIS A 149 -0.19 -27.48 -6.00
C HIS A 149 -1.48 -27.97 -6.68
N ILE A 150 -2.58 -27.22 -6.55
CA ILE A 150 -3.85 -27.53 -7.22
C ILE A 150 -3.70 -27.45 -8.75
N CYS A 151 -3.05 -26.40 -9.27
CA CYS A 151 -2.82 -26.24 -10.70
C CYS A 151 -1.97 -27.38 -11.28
N ASN A 152 -0.91 -27.78 -10.57
CA ASN A 152 -0.06 -28.89 -10.99
C ASN A 152 -0.81 -30.22 -10.92
N GLY A 153 -1.60 -30.46 -9.87
CA GLY A 153 -2.44 -31.65 -9.73
C GLY A 153 -3.48 -31.76 -10.86
N LEU A 154 -4.15 -30.65 -11.18
CA LEU A 154 -5.14 -30.59 -12.27
C LEU A 154 -4.48 -30.82 -13.63
N ARG A 155 -3.28 -30.27 -13.87
CA ARG A 155 -2.54 -30.51 -15.12
C ARG A 155 -2.26 -31.99 -15.34
N VAL A 156 -1.69 -32.66 -14.33
CA VAL A 156 -1.38 -34.10 -14.40
C VAL A 156 -2.66 -34.93 -14.58
N TRP A 157 -3.75 -34.56 -13.90
CA TRP A 157 -5.04 -35.23 -14.07
C TRP A 157 -5.59 -35.07 -15.50
N LEU A 158 -5.51 -33.87 -16.06
CA LEU A 158 -5.93 -33.57 -17.43
C LEU A 158 -5.09 -34.34 -18.45
N GLU A 159 -3.76 -34.39 -18.29
CA GLU A 159 -2.87 -35.17 -19.17
C GLU A 159 -3.22 -36.65 -19.14
N ARG A 160 -3.42 -37.23 -17.95
CA ARG A 160 -3.86 -38.64 -17.83
C ARG A 160 -5.23 -38.86 -18.46
N LYS A 161 -6.17 -37.92 -18.30
CA LYS A 161 -7.50 -38.04 -18.90
C LYS A 161 -7.45 -37.89 -20.42
N ALA A 162 -6.65 -36.96 -20.93
CA ALA A 162 -6.40 -36.78 -22.35
C ALA A 162 -5.76 -38.01 -22.97
N ASN A 163 -4.77 -38.61 -22.32
CA ASN A 163 -4.14 -39.87 -22.76
C ASN A 163 -5.16 -41.01 -22.80
N LYS A 164 -6.04 -41.14 -21.79
CA LYS A 164 -7.13 -42.13 -21.81
C LYS A 164 -8.13 -41.90 -22.95
N ILE A 165 -8.45 -40.63 -23.25
CA ILE A 165 -9.34 -40.27 -24.38
C ILE A 165 -8.64 -40.58 -25.72
N GLN A 166 -7.36 -40.27 -25.85
CA GLN A 166 -6.58 -40.59 -27.05
C GLN A 166 -6.44 -42.10 -27.27
N VAL A 167 -6.22 -42.90 -26.23
CA VAL A 167 -6.19 -44.37 -26.34
C VAL A 167 -7.55 -44.87 -26.81
N ARG A 168 -8.65 -44.44 -26.18
CA ARG A 168 -10.01 -44.80 -26.64
C ARG A 168 -10.29 -44.34 -28.07
N GLN A 169 -9.79 -43.18 -28.49
CA GLN A 169 -9.90 -42.71 -29.86
C GLN A 169 -9.03 -43.51 -30.82
N LYS A 170 -7.83 -43.96 -30.44
CA LYS A 170 -7.00 -44.86 -31.25
C LYS A 170 -7.64 -46.24 -31.38
N ASP A 171 -8.20 -46.77 -30.30
CA ASP A 171 -8.95 -48.03 -30.29
C ASP A 171 -10.23 -47.91 -31.15
N ALA A 172 -10.94 -46.78 -31.07
CA ALA A 172 -12.11 -46.49 -31.91
C ALA A 172 -11.74 -46.19 -33.38
N ALA A 173 -10.58 -45.56 -33.64
CA ALA A 173 -10.04 -45.33 -34.99
C ALA A 173 -9.56 -46.64 -35.63
N GLY A 174 -9.17 -47.63 -34.84
CA GLY A 174 -8.95 -49.01 -35.29
C GLY A 174 -10.24 -49.71 -35.75
N GLY A 175 -11.43 -49.28 -35.31
CA GLY A 175 -12.70 -49.81 -35.80
C GLY A 175 -13.23 -49.03 -37.00
N VAL A 176 -13.56 -47.76 -36.77
CA VAL A 176 -14.23 -46.91 -37.77
C VAL A 176 -13.25 -46.37 -38.80
N GLY A 177 -12.02 -46.01 -38.41
CA GLY A 177 -10.99 -45.56 -39.34
C GLY A 177 -10.50 -46.66 -40.27
N ILE A 178 -10.37 -47.90 -39.78
CA ILE A 178 -10.11 -49.08 -40.62
C ILE A 178 -11.30 -49.41 -41.51
N LEU A 179 -12.55 -49.31 -41.03
CA LEU A 179 -13.74 -49.51 -41.86
C LEU A 179 -13.84 -48.45 -42.96
N VAL A 180 -13.60 -47.17 -42.65
CA VAL A 180 -13.59 -46.05 -43.61
C VAL A 180 -12.42 -46.18 -44.59
N TRP A 181 -11.23 -46.57 -44.14
CA TRP A 181 -10.09 -46.83 -45.01
C TRP A 181 -10.34 -48.06 -45.91
N ARG A 182 -10.93 -49.14 -45.38
CA ARG A 182 -11.34 -50.31 -46.17
C ARG A 182 -12.42 -49.97 -47.19
N PHE A 183 -13.41 -49.14 -46.83
CA PHE A 183 -14.46 -48.69 -47.75
C PHE A 183 -13.90 -47.76 -48.83
N SER A 184 -13.07 -46.79 -48.45
CA SER A 184 -12.44 -45.84 -49.39
C SER A 184 -11.44 -46.54 -50.32
N ARG A 185 -10.73 -47.57 -49.84
CA ARG A 185 -9.84 -48.41 -50.65
C ARG A 185 -10.61 -49.34 -51.58
N LYS A 186 -11.77 -49.87 -51.16
CA LYS A 186 -12.68 -50.64 -52.03
C LYS A 186 -13.24 -49.76 -53.17
N ILE A 187 -13.65 -48.53 -52.85
CA ILE A 187 -14.13 -47.54 -53.83
C ILE A 187 -13.02 -47.18 -54.84
N LYS A 188 -11.77 -46.99 -54.38
CA LYS A 188 -10.63 -46.73 -55.26
C LYS A 188 -10.24 -47.90 -56.17
N ILE A 189 -10.45 -49.16 -55.73
CA ILE A 189 -10.20 -50.34 -56.57
C ILE A 189 -11.29 -50.49 -57.65
N THR A 190 -12.52 -50.06 -57.37
CA THR A 190 -13.61 -50.05 -58.36
C THR A 190 -13.52 -48.87 -59.34
N ASP A 191 -12.98 -47.72 -58.93
CA ASP A 191 -12.79 -46.55 -59.81
C ASP A 191 -11.66 -46.73 -60.83
N ASN A 192 -10.69 -47.60 -60.58
CA ASN A 192 -9.59 -47.81 -61.53
C ASN A 192 -9.99 -48.57 -62.82
N ARG A 193 -11.28 -48.91 -62.97
CA ARG A 193 -11.87 -49.44 -64.22
C ARG A 193 -12.69 -48.43 -65.00
N LYS A 194 -12.85 -47.20 -64.52
CA LYS A 194 -13.50 -46.12 -65.28
C LYS A 194 -12.69 -44.84 -65.16
N SER A 195 -11.84 -44.68 -66.17
CA SER A 195 -11.57 -43.37 -66.75
C SER A 195 -12.87 -42.57 -66.86
N SER A 196 -12.95 -41.40 -66.21
CA SER A 196 -13.00 -40.11 -66.91
C SER A 196 -13.52 -39.00 -66.00
N ASP A 197 -12.82 -37.88 -66.12
CA ASP A 197 -13.26 -36.50 -65.96
C ASP A 197 -13.54 -35.92 -64.56
N GLY A 198 -12.86 -34.81 -64.30
CA GLY A 198 -12.75 -34.18 -63.01
C GLY A 198 -13.79 -33.11 -62.73
N ARG A 199 -14.19 -33.00 -61.46
CA ARG A 199 -14.16 -31.75 -60.68
C ARG A 199 -14.39 -32.07 -59.21
N VAL A 200 -13.37 -31.85 -58.38
CA VAL A 200 -13.43 -32.07 -56.93
C VAL A 200 -13.97 -30.81 -56.26
N GLU A 201 -15.24 -30.82 -55.87
CA GLU A 201 -15.80 -29.80 -54.98
C GLU A 201 -15.60 -30.23 -53.52
N ARG A 202 -14.86 -29.43 -52.75
CA ARG A 202 -14.60 -29.68 -51.32
C ARG A 202 -15.84 -29.32 -50.50
N PRO A 203 -16.30 -30.16 -49.54
CA PRO A 203 -17.42 -29.80 -48.69
C PRO A 203 -17.04 -28.67 -47.72
N ARG A 204 -17.86 -27.60 -47.72
CA ARG A 204 -17.71 -26.36 -46.94
C ARG A 204 -17.72 -26.62 -45.42
N ARG A 205 -16.63 -26.24 -44.76
CA ARG A 205 -16.44 -26.24 -43.30
C ARG A 205 -17.12 -25.03 -42.62
N GLU A 206 -18.40 -24.81 -42.85
CA GLU A 206 -19.09 -23.59 -42.37
C GLU A 206 -19.79 -23.74 -41.01
N ARG A 207 -19.95 -24.95 -40.46
CA ARG A 207 -20.78 -25.15 -39.25
C ARG A 207 -20.06 -25.16 -37.89
N VAL A 208 -18.75 -24.91 -37.81
CA VAL A 208 -18.00 -25.00 -36.51
C VAL A 208 -17.36 -23.67 -36.07
N THR A 209 -17.61 -22.57 -36.78
CA THR A 209 -17.07 -21.26 -36.39
C THR A 209 -17.90 -20.58 -35.29
N GLY A 210 -19.16 -20.97 -35.09
CA GLY A 210 -20.05 -20.37 -34.10
C GLY A 210 -19.62 -20.63 -32.65
N LEU A 211 -19.15 -21.85 -32.35
CA LEU A 211 -18.78 -22.20 -30.97
C LEU A 211 -17.46 -21.54 -30.55
N LYS A 212 -16.50 -21.40 -31.47
CA LYS A 212 -15.23 -20.72 -31.20
C LYS A 212 -15.44 -19.22 -30.93
N ARG A 213 -16.30 -18.57 -31.73
CA ARG A 213 -16.68 -17.16 -31.53
C ARG A 213 -17.45 -16.93 -30.22
N PHE A 214 -18.30 -17.88 -29.83
CA PHE A 214 -19.02 -17.82 -28.55
C PHE A 214 -18.06 -17.76 -27.35
N TRP A 215 -17.02 -18.61 -27.33
CA TRP A 215 -16.05 -18.62 -26.24
C TRP A 215 -15.05 -17.46 -26.29
N GLU A 216 -14.69 -16.97 -27.48
CA GLU A 216 -13.84 -15.78 -27.64
C GLU A 216 -14.52 -14.49 -27.14
N ASN A 217 -15.84 -14.34 -27.34
CA ASN A 217 -16.58 -13.17 -26.85
C ASN A 217 -16.71 -13.12 -25.31
N LEU A 218 -16.86 -14.28 -24.64
CA LEU A 218 -16.90 -14.34 -23.17
C LEU A 218 -15.55 -13.99 -22.51
N ALA A 219 -14.44 -14.18 -23.23
CA ALA A 219 -13.11 -13.84 -22.75
C ALA A 219 -12.75 -12.35 -22.98
N GLY A 220 -13.40 -11.68 -23.93
CA GLY A 220 -13.12 -10.29 -24.33
C GLY A 220 -13.77 -9.19 -23.47
N GLU A 221 -14.84 -9.50 -22.71
CA GLU A 221 -15.57 -8.48 -21.92
C GLU A 221 -14.82 -7.95 -20.69
N ARG A 222 -13.58 -8.39 -20.42
CA ARG A 222 -12.75 -7.85 -19.31
C ARG A 222 -11.75 -6.77 -19.73
N SER A 223 -11.74 -6.34 -20.98
CA SER A 223 -10.86 -5.26 -21.45
C SER A 223 -11.61 -4.24 -22.31
N SER A 224 -12.33 -3.33 -21.65
CA SER A 224 -12.59 -1.99 -22.19
C SER A 224 -12.07 -0.93 -21.22
N PRO A 225 -11.27 0.03 -21.68
CA PRO A 225 -10.70 1.10 -20.87
C PRO A 225 -11.75 2.17 -20.55
N ALA A 226 -11.54 2.83 -19.41
CA ALA A 226 -12.32 3.95 -18.91
C ALA A 226 -12.43 5.08 -19.96
N THR A 227 -13.66 5.47 -20.29
CA THR A 227 -13.97 6.73 -20.97
C THR A 227 -14.60 7.71 -19.99
N ALA A 228 -14.11 8.94 -20.09
CA ALA A 228 -14.30 10.06 -19.19
C ALA A 228 -15.75 10.59 -19.14
N HIS A 229 -16.12 11.09 -17.96
CA HIS A 229 -17.26 11.96 -17.74
C HIS A 229 -16.90 13.41 -18.13
N PRO A 230 -17.79 14.15 -18.81
CA PRO A 230 -17.82 15.60 -18.76
C PRO A 230 -18.83 16.10 -17.71
N ASP A 231 -18.39 17.06 -16.91
CA ASP A 231 -19.22 17.83 -15.97
C ASP A 231 -20.15 18.81 -16.73
N PRO A 232 -21.37 19.09 -16.22
CA PRO A 232 -22.11 20.28 -16.60
C PRO A 232 -21.98 21.39 -15.54
N THR A 233 -21.82 22.60 -16.07
CA THR A 233 -21.95 23.92 -15.42
C THR A 233 -23.29 24.16 -14.77
#